data_AF-A0A438E988-F1
#
_entry.id   AF-A0A438E988-F1
#
_cell.length_a   1.000
_cell.length_b   1.000
_cell.length_c   1.000
_cell.angle_alpha   90.00
_cell.angle_beta   90.00
_cell.angle_gamma   90.00
#
_symmetry.space_group_name_H-M   'P 1'
#
loop_
_entity.id
_entity.type
_entity.pdbx_description
1 polymer ?
#
loop_
_entity_poly.entity_id
_entity_poly.type
_entity_poly.pdbx_seq_one_letter_code
_entity_poly.pdbx_strand_id
1 'polypeptide(L)' 'MIDTPIDVIVRPLLIESRSIPVYCCLIDETKLDDGLPWYHDIYHFLRLDAYPEAAMAKDKRALR' A
#
# COMPACT_ATOMS: atom_id res chain seq x y z
N MET A 1 -24.25 4.41 25.91
CA MET A 1 -24.03 3.04 26.44
C MET A 1 -24.69 2.11 25.44
N ILE A 2 -23.92 1.24 24.79
CA ILE A 2 -24.49 0.31 23.80
C ILE A 2 -24.86 -0.95 24.56
N ASP A 3 -26.16 -1.25 24.64
CA ASP A 3 -26.67 -2.46 25.28
C ASP A 3 -26.41 -3.65 24.35
N THR A 4 -25.39 -4.45 24.67
CA THR A 4 -25.09 -5.68 23.93
C THR A 4 -26.07 -6.77 24.34
N PRO A 5 -26.82 -7.39 23.41
CA PRO A 5 -27.74 -8.48 23.71
C PRO A 5 -27.00 -9.68 24.31
N ILE A 6 -27.53 -10.19 25.42
CA ILE A 6 -26.92 -11.20 26.32
C ILE A 6 -26.66 -12.56 25.63
N ASP A 7 -27.26 -12.81 24.46
CA ASP A 7 -27.25 -14.13 23.80
C ASP A 7 -26.62 -14.12 22.38
N VAL A 8 -25.93 -13.05 21.99
CA VAL A 8 -25.19 -13.03 20.72
C VAL A 8 -23.81 -13.63 20.94
N ILE A 9 -23.56 -14.81 20.36
CA ILE A 9 -22.23 -15.41 20.28
C ILE A 9 -21.38 -14.55 19.32
N VAL A 10 -20.76 -13.51 19.86
CA VAL A 10 -19.76 -12.73 19.15
C VAL A 10 -18.50 -13.60 19.04
N ARG A 11 -18.20 -14.12 17.85
CA ARG A 11 -16.91 -14.75 17.59
C ARG A 11 -15.83 -13.67 17.74
N PRO A 12 -14.90 -13.78 18.69
CA PRO A 12 -13.82 -12.82 18.81
C PRO A 12 -12.98 -12.86 17.53
N LEU A 13 -12.88 -11.73 16.84
CA LEU A 13 -11.91 -11.58 15.76
C LEU A 13 -10.52 -11.52 16.40
N LEU A 14 -9.69 -12.51 16.12
CA LEU A 14 -8.27 -12.48 16.46
C LEU A 14 -7.60 -11.43 15.56
N ILE A 15 -7.27 -10.27 16.13
CA ILE A 15 -6.49 -9.24 15.47
C ILE A 15 -5.05 -9.39 15.96
N GLU A 16 -4.16 -9.78 15.05
CA GLU A 16 -2.73 -9.77 15.33
C GLU A 16 -2.21 -8.33 15.37
N SER A 17 -1.63 -7.93 16.49
CA SER A 17 -0.94 -6.65 16.60
C SER A 17 0.49 -6.79 16.08
N ARG A 18 0.84 -6.02 15.05
CA ARG A 18 2.23 -5.84 14.64
C ARG A 18 2.80 -4.59 15.31
N SER A 19 4.01 -4.69 15.86
CA SER A 19 4.75 -3.56 16.44
C SER A 19 5.41 -2.66 15.39
N ILE A 20 5.39 -3.13 14.14
CA ILE A 20 5.99 -2.45 13.00
C ILE A 20 4.94 -1.50 12.41
N PRO A 21 5.31 -0.24 12.12
CA PRO A 21 4.42 0.68 11.41
C PRO A 21 3.96 0.11 10.07
N VAL A 22 2.70 0.38 9.71
CA VAL A 22 2.05 -0.13 8.50
C VAL A 22 2.87 0.13 7.23
N TYR A 23 3.56 1.27 7.15
CA TYR A 23 4.39 1.61 5.99
C TYR A 23 5.60 0.67 5.81
N CYS A 24 6.20 0.12 6.88
CA CYS A 24 7.34 -0.78 6.73
C CYS A 24 6.93 -2.15 6.18
N CYS A 25 5.76 -2.67 6.58
CA CYS A 25 5.27 -3.96 6.07
C CYS A 25 4.90 -3.90 4.59
N LEU A 26 4.27 -2.80 4.16
CA LEU A 26 3.88 -2.62 2.76
C LEU A 26 5.10 -2.47 1.84
N ILE A 27 6.14 -1.76 2.29
CA ILE A 27 7.35 -1.52 1.48
C ILE A 27 8.15 -2.82 1.24
N ASP A 28 8.22 -3.72 2.23
CA ASP A 28 8.91 -5.00 2.07
C ASP A 28 8.12 -6.00 1.20
N GLU A 29 6.79 -5.95 1.21
CA GLU A 29 5.95 -6.77 0.32
C GLU A 29 5.99 -6.26 -1.13
N THR A 30 6.12 -4.94 -1.34
CA THR A 30 6.22 -4.32 -2.67
C THR A 30 7.67 -4.16 -3.15
N LYS A 31 8.57 -5.09 -2.82
CA LYS A 31 9.88 -5.09 -3.50
C LYS A 31 9.65 -5.32 -4.99
N LEU A 32 9.75 -4.23 -5.76
CA LEU A 32 9.89 -4.29 -7.19
C LEU A 32 11.12 -5.15 -7.49
N ASP A 33 10.94 -6.15 -8.36
CA ASP A 33 11.98 -7.12 -8.76
C ASP A 33 13.09 -6.48 -9.62
N ASP A 34 13.14 -5.15 -9.67
CA ASP A 34 14.09 -4.35 -10.46
C ASP A 34 15.38 -4.03 -9.69
N GLY A 35 15.43 -4.32 -8.38
CA GLY A 35 16.57 -4.01 -7.51
C GLY A 35 16.75 -2.50 -7.24
N LEU A 36 15.77 -1.67 -7.62
CA LEU A 36 15.79 -0.23 -7.45
C LEU A 36 15.04 0.20 -6.18
N PRO A 37 15.37 1.35 -5.58
CA PRO A 37 14.61 1.88 -4.46
C PRO A 37 13.16 2.15 -4.86
N TRP A 38 12.20 1.95 -3.95
CA TRP A 38 10.76 2.14 -4.20
C TRP A 38 10.37 3.54 -4.74
N TYR A 39 11.19 4.56 -4.50
CA TYR A 39 10.96 5.93 -4.97
C TYR A 39 11.55 6.21 -6.36
N HIS A 40 12.22 5.23 -6.99
CA HIS A 40 12.93 5.40 -8.25
C HIS A 40 12.05 6.00 -9.35
N ASP A 41 10.87 5.43 -9.54
CA ASP A 41 9.94 5.84 -10.61
C ASP A 41 9.32 7.20 -10.33
N ILE A 42 9.06 7.51 -9.06
CA ILE A 42 8.55 8.82 -8.62
C ILE A 42 9.59 9.90 -8.91
N TYR A 43 10.85 9.65 -8.56
CA TYR A 43 11.94 10.59 -8.81
C TYR A 43 12.14 10.82 -10.32
N HIS A 44 12.13 9.75 -11.12
CA HIS A 44 12.25 9.86 -12.58
C HIS A 44 11.09 10.63 -13.21
N PHE A 45 9.86 10.40 -12.74
CA PHE A 45 8.71 11.18 -13.19
C PHE A 45 8.86 12.66 -12.88
N LEU A 46 9.17 13.02 -11.62
CA LEU A 46 9.28 14.42 -11.21
C LEU A 46 10.44 15.16 -11.90
N ARG A 47 11.52 14.47 -12.23
CA ARG A 47 12.73 15.09 -12.76
C ARG A 47 12.82 15.07 -14.29
N LEU A 48 12.34 14.02 -14.93
CA LEU A 48 12.47 13.79 -16.38
C LEU A 48 11.13 13.71 -17.11
N ASP A 49 10.00 13.82 -16.40
CA ASP A 49 8.66 13.53 -16.93
C ASP A 49 8.58 12.13 -17.57
N ALA A 50 9.42 11.22 -17.05
CA ALA A 50 9.55 9.85 -17.52
C ALA A 50 8.67 8.92 -16.68
N TYR A 51 7.78 8.20 -17.35
CA TYR A 51 6.92 7.21 -16.69
C TYR A 51 7.62 5.86 -16.57
N PRO A 52 7.31 5.06 -15.52
CA PRO A 52 7.77 3.68 -15.45
C PRO A 52 7.37 2.88 -16.68
N GLU A 53 8.18 1.91 -17.06
CA GLU A 53 8.00 1.12 -18.30
C GLU A 53 6.68 0.33 -18.30
N ALA A 54 6.21 -0.07 -17.12
CA ALA A 54 4.92 -0.72 -16.93
C ALA A 54 3.70 0.21 -17.04
N ALA A 55 3.88 1.54 -17.10
CA ALA A 55 2.79 2.50 -17.10
C ALA A 55 2.03 2.51 -18.44
N MET A 56 0.73 2.22 -18.41
CA MET A 56 -0.11 2.26 -19.59
C MET A 56 -0.57 3.68 -19.92
N ALA A 57 -0.98 3.91 -21.16
CA ALA A 57 -1.50 5.22 -21.61
C ALA A 57 -2.65 5.76 -20.74
N LYS A 58 -3.46 4.88 -20.14
CA LYS A 58 -4.53 5.27 -19.20
C LYS A 58 -4.00 5.83 -17.89
N ASP A 59 -2.89 5.28 -17.38
CA ASP A 59 -2.29 5.67 -16.10
C ASP A 59 -1.64 7.05 -16.22
N LYS A 60 -1.02 7.31 -17.38
CA LYS A 60 -0.43 8.61 -17.73
C LYS A 60 -1.46 9.74 -17.80
N ARG A 61 -2.71 9.44 -18.20
CA ARG A 61 -3.78 10.44 -18.28
C ARG A 61 -4.27 10.89 -16.90
N ALA A 62 -4.25 10.00 -15.90
CA ALA A 62 -4.69 10.31 -14.55
C ALA A 62 -3.69 11.19 -13.77
N LEU A 63 -2.41 11.16 -14.18
CA LEU A 63 -1.30 11.86 -13.53
C LEU A 63 -0.98 13.24 -14.16
N ARG A 64 -1.83 13.73 -15.07
CA ARG A 64 -1.67 15.03 -15.74
C ARG A 64 -2.25 16.19 -14.93
#